data_AF-A0A1W5XGN8-F1
#
_entry.id   AF-A0A1W5XGN8-F1
#
_cell.length_a   1.000
_cell.length_b   1.000
_cell.length_c   1.000
_cell.angle_alpha   90.00
_cell.angle_beta   90.00
_cell.angle_gamma   90.00
#
_symmetry.space_group_name_H-M   'P 1'
#
loop_
_entity.id
_entity.type
_entity.pdbx_description
1 polymer ?
#
loop_
_entity_poly.entity_id
_entity_poly.type
_entity_poly.pdbx_seq_one_letter_code
_entity_poly.pdbx_strand_id
1 'polypeptide(L)' 'MTQCTVDPATITHEMASQIRTWRVDGDLTWRSVAQAATDLWGADWGGNQIYGRDLCVVAAKMMGEDPDQKPWN' A
#
# COMPACT_ATOMS: atom_id res chain seq x y z
N MET A 1 18.89 8.02 -0.08
CA MET A 1 17.49 8.15 -0.54
C MET A 1 16.97 6.74 -0.73
N THR A 2 16.16 6.24 0.20
CA THR A 2 15.60 4.88 0.11
C THR A 2 14.65 4.87 -1.07
N GLN A 3 15.00 4.12 -2.11
CA GLN A 3 14.17 4.03 -3.31
C GLN A 3 12.87 3.30 -2.94
N CYS A 4 11.74 4.02 -2.90
CA CYS A 4 10.43 3.39 -2.83
C CYS A 4 10.21 2.58 -4.11
N THR A 5 9.76 1.34 -3.96
CA THR A 5 9.39 0.45 -5.07
C THR A 5 8.11 0.91 -5.80
N VAL A 6 7.37 1.84 -5.19
CA VAL A 6 6.14 2.44 -5.71
C VAL A 6 6.40 3.90 -6.05
N ASP A 7 6.11 4.30 -7.28
CA ASP A 7 6.04 5.71 -7.66
C ASP A 7 4.69 6.29 -7.23
N PRO A 8 4.64 7.29 -6.32
CA PRO A 8 3.40 7.92 -5.89
C PRO A 8 2.57 8.49 -7.04
N ALA A 9 3.20 8.93 -8.13
CA ALA A 9 2.48 9.47 -9.29
C ALA A 9 1.62 8.42 -10.02
N THR A 10 1.90 7.13 -9.80
CA THR A 10 1.15 6.01 -10.40
C THR A 10 -0.02 5.53 -9.55
N ILE A 11 -0.10 5.95 -8.28
CA ILE A 11 -1.19 5.55 -7.39
C ILE A 11 -2.23 6.66 -7.38
N THR A 12 -3.47 6.32 -7.72
CA THR A 12 -4.59 7.26 -7.66
C THR A 12 -5.17 7.33 -6.24
N HIS A 13 -5.99 8.36 -5.98
CA HIS A 13 -6.69 8.48 -4.69
C HIS A 13 -7.65 7.31 -4.42
N GLU A 14 -8.25 6.74 -5.48
CA GLU A 14 -9.10 5.55 -5.37
C GLU A 14 -8.28 4.32 -4.94
N MET A 15 -7.11 4.12 -5.55
CA MET A 15 -6.18 3.05 -5.18
C MET A 15 -5.69 3.23 -3.74
N ALA A 16 -5.36 4.46 -3.32
CA ALA A 16 -4.96 4.77 -1.95
C ALA A 16 -6.06 4.43 -0.94
N SER A 17 -7.32 4.79 -1.25
CA SER A 17 -8.47 4.41 -0.43
C SER A 17 -8.65 2.90 -0.35
N GLN A 18 -8.49 2.18 -1.46
CA GLN A 18 -8.60 0.72 -1.48
C GLN A 18 -7.49 0.05 -0.65
N ILE A 19 -6.25 0.53 -0.75
CA ILE A 19 -5.10 0.05 0.05
C ILE A 19 -5.36 0.29 1.54
N ARG A 20 -5.91 1.46 1.89
CA ARG A 20 -6.31 1.76 3.26
C ARG A 20 -7.36 0.78 3.77
N THR A 21 -8.42 0.52 3.00
CA THR A 21 -9.44 -0.46 3.37
C THR A 21 -8.84 -1.85 3.57
N TRP A 22 -7.93 -2.29 2.70
CA TRP A 22 -7.23 -3.56 2.87
C TRP A 22 -6.42 -3.62 4.15
N ARG A 23 -5.57 -2.61 4.41
CA ARG A 23 -4.64 -2.63 5.53
C ARG A 23 -5.34 -2.38 6.88
N VAL A 24 -6.25 -1.41 6.93
CA VAL A 24 -6.87 -0.90 8.16
C VAL A 24 -8.15 -1.65 8.48
N ASP A 25 -9.08 -1.73 7.53
CA ASP A 25 -10.41 -2.31 7.78
C ASP A 25 -10.38 -3.84 7.61
N GLY A 26 -9.58 -4.33 6.66
CA GLY A 26 -9.40 -5.76 6.36
C GLY A 26 -8.29 -6.45 7.15
N ASP A 27 -7.54 -5.70 7.97
CA ASP A 27 -6.37 -6.16 8.75
C ASP A 27 -5.37 -7.01 7.93
N LEU A 28 -5.22 -6.67 6.64
CA LEU A 28 -4.29 -7.38 5.77
C LEU A 28 -2.85 -7.06 6.16
N THR A 29 -2.00 -8.08 6.17
CA THR A 29 -0.55 -7.88 6.31
C THR A 29 0.01 -7.18 5.07
N TRP A 30 1.18 -6.54 5.18
CA TRP A 30 1.83 -5.91 4.01
C TRP A 30 2.02 -6.89 2.84
N ARG A 31 2.37 -8.15 3.10
CA ARG A 31 2.48 -9.17 2.03
C ARG A 31 1.14 -9.45 1.36
N SER A 32 0.06 -9.47 2.14
CA SER A 32 -1.29 -9.68 1.63
C SER A 32 -1.79 -8.47 0.83
N VAL A 33 -1.44 -7.25 1.24
CA VAL A 33 -1.70 -6.02 0.47
C VAL A 33 -0.97 -6.06 -0.87
N ALA A 34 0.30 -6.45 -0.88
CA ALA A 34 1.09 -6.63 -2.10
C ALA A 34 0.46 -7.64 -3.06
N GLN A 35 0.02 -8.78 -2.52
CA GLN A 35 -0.67 -9.81 -3.32
C GLN A 35 -2.00 -9.28 -3.86
N ALA A 36 -2.82 -8.63 -3.05
CA ALA A 36 -4.10 -8.06 -3.49
C ALA A 36 -3.91 -6.99 -4.58
N ALA A 37 -2.88 -6.14 -4.46
CA ALA A 37 -2.52 -5.16 -5.49
C ALA A 37 -2.03 -5.83 -6.77
N THR A 38 -1.26 -6.91 -6.66
CA THR A 38 -0.83 -7.73 -7.80
C THR A 38 -2.02 -8.36 -8.51
N ASP A 39 -2.94 -8.96 -7.75
CA ASP A 39 -4.10 -9.66 -8.30
C ASP A 39 -5.10 -8.67 -8.93
N LEU A 40 -5.27 -7.48 -8.34
CA LEU A 40 -6.24 -6.49 -8.81
C LEU A 40 -5.70 -5.59 -9.93
N TRP A 41 -4.44 -5.17 -9.85
CA TRP A 41 -3.84 -4.18 -10.76
C TRP A 41 -2.73 -4.74 -11.65
N GLY A 42 -2.40 -6.03 -11.53
CA GLY A 42 -1.42 -6.70 -12.38
C GLY A 42 0.03 -6.31 -12.09
N ALA A 43 0.34 -5.84 -10.89
CA ALA A 43 1.70 -5.48 -10.51
C ALA A 43 2.57 -6.74 -10.38
N ASP A 44 3.75 -6.80 -11.01
CA ASP A 44 4.60 -8.01 -11.04
C ASP A 44 5.42 -8.24 -9.75
N TRP A 45 4.89 -7.80 -8.61
CA TRP A 45 5.57 -7.87 -7.31
C TRP A 45 5.06 -9.01 -6.42
N GLY A 46 3.88 -9.57 -6.70
CA GLY A 46 3.25 -10.62 -5.90
C GLY A 46 3.12 -10.23 -4.42
N GLY A 47 3.28 -11.19 -3.52
CA GLY A 47 3.29 -10.97 -2.06
C GLY A 47 4.57 -10.31 -1.50
N ASN A 48 5.30 -9.51 -2.28
CA ASN A 48 6.54 -8.88 -1.81
C ASN A 48 6.27 -7.90 -0.66
N GLN A 49 6.89 -8.18 0.49
CA GLN A 49 6.67 -7.40 1.72
C GLN A 49 7.10 -5.93 1.60
N ILE A 50 8.20 -5.64 0.90
CA ILE A 50 8.71 -4.28 0.75
C ILE A 50 7.75 -3.49 -0.14
N TYR A 51 7.30 -4.09 -1.25
CA TYR A 51 6.29 -3.50 -2.13
C TYR A 51 4.99 -3.20 -1.40
N GLY A 52 4.48 -4.15 -0.61
CA GLY A 52 3.27 -3.95 0.18
C GLY A 52 3.39 -2.86 1.24
N ARG A 53 4.55 -2.74 1.89
CA ARG A 53 4.85 -1.65 2.82
C ARG A 53 4.86 -0.31 2.09
N ASP A 54 5.55 -0.23 0.95
CA ASP A 54 5.64 1.01 0.15
C ASP A 54 4.27 1.45 -0.35
N LEU A 55 3.40 0.52 -0.78
CA LEU A 55 2.00 0.80 -1.11
C LEU A 55 1.26 1.43 0.06
N CYS A 56 1.37 0.86 1.27
CA CYS A 56 0.73 1.41 2.46
C CYS A 56 1.28 2.81 2.80
N VAL A 57 2.60 3.02 2.70
CA VAL A 57 3.24 4.31 2.98
C VAL A 57 2.78 5.38 1.98
N VAL A 58 2.72 5.06 0.69
CA VAL A 58 2.25 5.98 -0.35
C VAL A 58 0.77 6.30 -0.16
N ALA A 59 -0.06 5.29 0.13
CA ALA A 59 -1.49 5.47 0.38
C ALA A 59 -1.74 6.36 1.61
N ALA A 60 -1.10 6.07 2.74
CA ALA A 60 -1.22 6.88 3.96
C ALA A 60 -0.86 8.35 3.70
N LYS A 61 0.28 8.60 3.05
CA LYS A 61 0.72 9.96 2.69
C LYS A 61 -0.26 10.68 1.79
N MET A 62 -0.85 9.99 0.81
CA MET A 62 -1.89 10.57 -0.05
C MET A 62 -3.16 10.91 0.70
N MET A 63 -3.52 10.11 1.70
CA MET A 63 -4.68 10.35 2.57
C MET A 63 -4.38 11.38 3.67
N GLY A 64 -3.15 11.88 3.77
CA GLY A 64 -2.71 12.78 4.84
C GLY A 64 -2.57 12.11 6.20
N GLU A 65 -2.47 10.78 6.24
CA GLU A 65 -2.31 9.96 7.44
C GLU A 65 -0.83 9.58 7.68
N ASP A 66 -0.49 9.24 8.92
CA ASP A 66 0.84 8.75 9.29
C ASP A 66 0.90 7.22 9.16
N PRO A 67 1.75 6.67 8.26
CA PRO A 67 1.86 5.22 8.06
C PRO A 67 2.55 4.47 9.21
N ASP A 68 3.30 5.15 10.09
CA ASP A 68 4.02 4.51 11.20
C ASP A 68 3.18 4.46 12.49
N GLN A 69 1.99 5.08 12.46
CA GLN A 69 1.05 5.10 13.57
C GLN A 69 -0.23 4.30 13.25
N LYS A 70 -1.03 4.05 14.29
CA LYS A 70 -2.39 3.55 14.07
C LYS A 70 -3.16 4.53 13.17
N PRO A 71 -3.93 4.04 12.18
CA PRO A 71 -4.38 2.65 12.05
C PRO A 71 -3.48 1.73 11.17
N TRP A 72 -2.36 2.22 10.64
CA TRP A 72 -1.54 1.50 9.66
C TRP A 72 -0.53 0.51 10.27
N ASN A 73 -0.09 0.76 11.51
CA ASN A 73 0.92 0.00 12.25
C ASN A 73 0.40 -0.58 13.57
#